data_AF-N4TTN5-F1
#
_entry.id   AF-N4TTN5-F1
#
_cell.length_a   1.000
_cell.length_b   1.000
_cell.length_c   1.000
_cell.angle_alpha   90.00
_cell.angle_beta   90.00
_cell.angle_gamma   90.00
#
_symmetry.space_group_name_H-M   'P 1'
#
loop_
_entity.id
_entity.type
_entity.pdbx_description
1 polymer ?
#
loop_
_entity_poly.entity_id
_entity_poly.type
_entity_poly.pdbx_seq_one_letter_code
_entity_poly.pdbx_strand_id
1 'polypeptide(L)'
;MSIRIALDNQPEFYTNLDLVQGRIILGLNRAEQIGSIVVKLEGESGTALQAPNAFDPQNMARLQPSPQRPPGSTAAENHKILYKLQQVFPDDYYASSSNPYGAYPLQAGEHEFPFKFKLPINNACSDPMAMSKIGGMANAGGFGGGGMFGIGGVRVMDGSKQLYLRHVTRTLPPSLTGYPMEAEIRYYIKVTIQRPGLLKENWRYQIGLKFLPIEPPRPKPTTQEAFARRPFTFRPMTPQPEKKRSSLFNFGSGTDSKSASTPEPSADIAPAPAIEISARLPHPSVLTCNKPVPLRLIAKKLNNNPEQVYLVSFQMELIGRTDVRALELQNQKINRWVVVSNPNINIPLTTGPDDEVGKELVIPDHVWRNLPLPNTVAPSFVTCNLSRRYELELKLGLAWGKPKKGITNKSPPVILLPLHFAQVEVYSGITPPPELVESARSTRPGRATFTNNVPPRLPPRQNSVSSAPVSAQQQRPSQAPNQVPPQPAHDPLYPPQLAPGQEAPPYDDAPPSYDEAIAENLAGPFDGMQARPAYSGVTNENAPSQLPPEKS
;
A
#
# COMPACT_ATOMS: atom_id res chain seq x y z
N MET A 1 -35.72 -15.07 -10.32
CA MET A 1 -34.37 -15.66 -10.34
C MET A 1 -33.54 -14.92 -9.32
N SER A 2 -32.66 -15.60 -8.59
CA SER A 2 -31.78 -14.97 -7.59
C SER A 2 -30.37 -15.56 -7.66
N ILE A 3 -29.36 -14.71 -7.49
CA ILE A 3 -27.95 -15.13 -7.40
C ILE A 3 -27.41 -14.60 -6.08
N ARG A 4 -26.75 -15.47 -5.32
CA ARG A 4 -26.05 -15.09 -4.08
C ARG A 4 -24.68 -15.76 -4.05
N ILE A 5 -23.72 -15.07 -3.44
CA ILE A 5 -22.40 -15.64 -3.12
C ILE A 5 -22.37 -15.78 -1.59
N ALA A 6 -22.29 -17.01 -1.11
CA ALA A 6 -22.13 -17.32 0.30
C ALA A 6 -20.66 -17.68 0.56
N LEU A 7 -19.96 -16.84 1.33
CA LEU A 7 -18.58 -17.07 1.73
C LEU A 7 -18.51 -17.91 3.00
N ASP A 8 -17.62 -18.89 3.02
CA ASP A 8 -17.35 -19.68 4.23
C ASP A 8 -16.37 -18.91 5.12
N ASN A 9 -16.67 -18.81 6.42
CA ASN A 9 -15.80 -18.19 7.44
C ASN A 9 -15.26 -16.81 7.06
N GLN A 10 -16.12 -15.90 6.59
CA GLN A 10 -15.72 -14.57 6.12
C GLN A 10 -14.99 -13.76 7.23
N PRO A 11 -13.68 -13.49 7.10
CA PRO A 11 -12.95 -12.66 8.04
C PRO A 11 -13.25 -11.16 7.80
N GLU A 12 -12.85 -10.31 8.74
CA GLU A 12 -12.94 -8.84 8.59
C GLU A 12 -12.19 -8.35 7.34
N PHE A 13 -11.03 -8.94 7.06
CA PHE A 13 -10.23 -8.74 5.86
C PHE A 13 -9.45 -10.00 5.52
N TYR A 14 -9.12 -10.15 4.25
CA TYR A 14 -8.24 -11.19 3.73
C TYR A 14 -6.79 -10.68 3.63
N THR A 15 -5.83 -11.58 3.69
CA THR A 15 -4.41 -11.30 3.45
C THR A 15 -3.84 -12.26 2.40
N ASN A 16 -2.57 -12.10 2.04
CA ASN A 16 -1.93 -13.04 1.13
C ASN A 16 -1.98 -14.45 1.72
N LEU A 17 -2.06 -15.46 0.84
CA LEU A 17 -2.16 -16.89 1.19
C LEU A 17 -3.49 -17.34 1.81
N ASP A 18 -4.37 -16.41 2.20
CA ASP A 18 -5.71 -16.78 2.65
C ASP A 18 -6.49 -17.48 1.53
N LEU A 19 -7.34 -18.43 1.95
CA LEU A 19 -8.29 -19.10 1.08
C LEU A 19 -9.62 -18.33 1.06
N VAL A 20 -10.02 -17.92 -0.14
CA VAL A 20 -11.33 -17.36 -0.42
C VAL A 20 -12.18 -18.48 -1.00
N GLN A 21 -13.05 -19.07 -0.19
CA GLN A 21 -13.89 -20.18 -0.60
C GLN A 21 -15.34 -19.97 -0.17
N GLY A 22 -16.24 -20.61 -0.90
CA GLY A 22 -17.67 -20.49 -0.65
C GLY A 22 -18.47 -21.16 -1.75
N ARG A 23 -19.75 -20.79 -1.83
CA ARG A 23 -20.71 -21.36 -2.78
C ARG A 23 -21.52 -20.26 -3.46
N ILE A 24 -21.81 -20.49 -4.73
CA ILE A 24 -22.77 -19.71 -5.49
C ILE A 24 -24.12 -20.38 -5.33
N ILE A 25 -25.13 -19.63 -4.90
CA ILE A 25 -26.51 -20.11 -4.78
C ILE A 25 -27.32 -19.47 -5.90
N LEU A 26 -27.76 -20.30 -6.84
CA LEU A 26 -28.58 -19.92 -7.99
C LEU A 26 -30.01 -20.42 -7.78
N GLY A 27 -30.94 -19.49 -7.57
CA GLY A 27 -32.38 -19.77 -7.48
C GLY A 27 -33.07 -19.56 -8.83
N LEU A 28 -33.56 -20.65 -9.43
CA LEU A 28 -34.32 -20.64 -10.68
C LEU A 28 -35.81 -20.90 -10.41
N ASN A 29 -36.67 -20.02 -10.93
CA ASN A 29 -38.14 -20.19 -10.85
C ASN A 29 -38.70 -21.14 -11.92
N ARG A 30 -37.92 -21.40 -12.97
CA ARG A 30 -38.25 -22.31 -14.08
C ARG A 30 -36.96 -22.95 -14.60
N ALA A 31 -37.10 -24.04 -15.35
CA ALA A 31 -35.95 -24.63 -16.02
C ALA A 31 -35.33 -23.64 -17.03
N GLU A 32 -34.01 -23.47 -16.99
CA GLU A 32 -33.28 -22.56 -17.87
C GLU A 32 -32.05 -23.28 -18.45
N GLN A 33 -31.72 -22.94 -19.69
CA GLN A 33 -30.50 -23.41 -20.33
C GLN A 33 -29.35 -22.52 -19.86
N ILE A 34 -28.32 -23.11 -19.25
CA ILE A 34 -27.13 -22.41 -18.78
C ILE A 34 -25.92 -22.90 -19.58
N GLY A 35 -25.15 -21.95 -20.13
CA GLY A 35 -23.93 -22.25 -20.87
C GLY A 35 -22.77 -22.55 -19.92
N SER A 36 -22.42 -21.57 -19.09
CA SER A 36 -21.33 -21.68 -18.12
C SER A 36 -21.62 -20.85 -16.88
N ILE A 37 -21.05 -21.26 -15.74
CA ILE A 37 -21.00 -20.44 -14.52
C ILE A 37 -19.54 -20.26 -14.17
N VAL A 38 -19.11 -19.00 -14.19
CA VAL A 38 -17.71 -18.63 -13.98
C VAL A 38 -17.61 -17.69 -12.79
N VAL A 39 -16.74 -18.05 -11.84
CA VAL A 39 -16.37 -17.21 -10.70
C VAL A 39 -15.02 -16.57 -10.98
N LYS A 40 -14.91 -15.29 -10.69
CA LYS A 40 -13.69 -14.51 -10.84
C LYS A 40 -13.34 -13.87 -9.52
N LEU A 41 -12.10 -14.03 -9.08
CA LEU A 41 -11.50 -13.23 -8.03
C LEU A 41 -10.69 -12.13 -8.69
N GLU A 42 -11.15 -10.89 -8.55
CA GLU A 42 -10.56 -9.74 -9.21
C GLU A 42 -10.06 -8.72 -8.18
N GLY A 43 -8.96 -8.06 -8.51
CA GLY A 43 -8.44 -6.89 -7.81
C GLY A 43 -8.11 -5.81 -8.83
N GLU A 44 -8.56 -4.59 -8.56
CA GLU A 44 -8.42 -3.47 -9.48
C GLU A 44 -7.83 -2.27 -8.76
N SER A 45 -6.87 -1.61 -9.41
CA SER A 45 -6.32 -0.30 -9.03
C SER A 45 -6.78 0.73 -10.05
N GLY A 46 -7.84 1.47 -9.71
CA GLY A 46 -8.43 2.51 -10.55
C GLY A 46 -7.94 3.89 -10.14
N THR A 47 -7.54 4.70 -11.10
CA THR A 47 -7.23 6.11 -10.91
C THR A 47 -7.89 6.96 -11.98
N ALA A 48 -8.33 8.15 -11.59
CA ALA A 48 -8.86 9.14 -12.51
C ALA A 48 -8.45 10.54 -12.08
N LEU A 49 -7.90 11.33 -13.01
CA LEU A 49 -7.45 12.70 -12.74
C LEU A 49 -8.00 13.63 -13.81
N GLN A 50 -8.53 14.77 -13.39
CA GLN A 50 -8.98 15.80 -14.32
C GLN A 50 -7.78 16.60 -14.86
N ALA A 51 -7.77 16.85 -16.16
CA ALA A 51 -6.79 17.72 -16.79
C ALA A 51 -6.92 19.14 -16.24
N PRO A 52 -5.80 19.83 -15.90
CA PRO A 52 -5.84 21.18 -15.38
C PRO A 52 -6.62 22.12 -16.30
N ASN A 53 -7.50 22.94 -15.73
CA ASN A 53 -8.20 23.96 -16.50
C ASN A 53 -7.25 25.13 -16.77
N ALA A 54 -7.08 25.47 -18.06
CA ALA A 54 -6.26 26.60 -18.49
C ALA A 54 -6.75 27.97 -17.96
N PHE A 55 -8.00 28.05 -17.53
CA PHE A 55 -8.64 29.26 -17.00
C PHE A 55 -8.61 29.38 -15.47
N ASP A 56 -7.99 28.43 -14.77
CA ASP A 56 -7.86 28.48 -13.32
C ASP A 56 -6.66 29.38 -12.91
N PRO A 57 -6.88 30.48 -12.17
CA PRO A 57 -5.81 31.40 -11.76
C PRO A 57 -4.70 30.75 -10.91
N GLN A 58 -4.96 29.62 -10.24
CA GLN A 58 -3.90 28.88 -9.52
C GLN A 58 -3.00 28.05 -10.44
N ASN A 59 -3.47 27.66 -11.62
CA ASN A 59 -2.74 26.83 -12.57
C ASN A 59 -1.98 27.63 -13.63
N MET A 60 -2.27 28.92 -13.82
CA MET A 60 -1.53 29.80 -14.75
C MET A 60 -0.02 29.86 -14.48
N ALA A 61 0.43 29.68 -13.23
CA ALA A 61 1.84 29.72 -12.86
C ALA A 61 2.60 28.40 -13.04
N ARG A 62 1.91 27.28 -13.35
CA ARG A 62 2.50 25.93 -13.47
C ARG A 62 2.50 25.37 -14.90
N LEU A 63 2.16 26.19 -15.89
CA LEU A 63 2.08 25.79 -17.29
C LEU A 63 3.48 25.45 -17.84
N GLN A 64 3.89 24.19 -17.71
CA GLN A 64 4.85 23.58 -18.62
C GLN A 64 4.15 23.28 -19.96
N PRO A 65 4.86 23.35 -21.09
CA PRO A 65 4.26 23.06 -22.40
C PRO A 65 4.06 21.56 -22.55
N SER A 66 2.90 21.05 -22.13
CA SER A 66 2.46 19.70 -22.50
C SER A 66 1.01 19.76 -23.01
N PRO A 67 0.79 19.66 -24.33
CA PRO A 67 -0.54 19.51 -24.90
C PRO A 67 -0.91 18.03 -24.98
N GLN A 68 -2.18 17.66 -24.72
CA GLN A 68 -2.82 16.50 -25.38
C GLN A 68 -4.31 16.33 -25.05
N ARG A 69 -4.78 16.64 -23.83
CA ARG A 69 -6.19 16.48 -23.46
C ARG A 69 -6.92 17.84 -23.37
N PRO A 70 -8.15 17.98 -23.90
CA PRO A 70 -8.94 19.20 -23.73
C PRO A 70 -9.08 19.58 -22.25
N PRO A 71 -9.00 20.87 -21.87
CA PRO A 71 -9.24 21.30 -20.49
C PRO A 71 -10.53 20.72 -19.92
N GLY A 72 -10.49 20.23 -18.68
CA GLY A 72 -11.65 19.66 -17.99
C GLY A 72 -11.96 18.20 -18.31
N SER A 73 -11.27 17.58 -19.27
CA SER A 73 -11.38 16.14 -19.53
C SER A 73 -10.72 15.29 -18.44
N THR A 74 -11.17 14.05 -18.26
CA THR A 74 -10.65 13.14 -17.23
C THR A 74 -9.74 12.07 -17.84
N ALA A 75 -8.50 11.99 -17.37
CA ALA A 75 -7.63 10.84 -17.58
C ALA A 75 -8.09 9.72 -16.65
N ALA A 76 -8.28 8.50 -17.15
CA ALA A 76 -8.57 7.36 -16.30
C ALA A 76 -7.65 6.18 -16.65
N GLU A 77 -7.14 5.50 -15.64
CA GLU A 77 -6.28 4.34 -15.74
C GLU A 77 -6.80 3.28 -14.77
N ASN A 78 -7.02 2.05 -15.25
CA ASN A 78 -7.49 0.94 -14.42
C ASN A 78 -6.57 -0.24 -14.65
N HIS A 79 -5.94 -0.76 -13.59
CA HIS A 79 -5.09 -1.94 -13.67
C HIS A 79 -5.73 -3.11 -12.96
N LYS A 80 -5.83 -4.26 -13.64
CA LYS A 80 -6.15 -5.53 -12.98
C LYS A 80 -4.90 -6.05 -12.27
N ILE A 81 -4.88 -5.86 -10.95
CA ILE A 81 -3.77 -6.27 -10.07
C ILE A 81 -3.90 -7.72 -9.61
N LEU A 82 -5.12 -8.27 -9.63
CA LEU A 82 -5.42 -9.66 -9.35
C LEU A 82 -6.50 -10.13 -10.33
N TYR A 83 -6.29 -11.31 -10.93
CA TYR A 83 -7.29 -11.95 -11.76
C TYR A 83 -7.13 -13.46 -11.67
N LYS A 84 -8.05 -14.14 -10.99
CA LYS A 84 -8.17 -15.60 -10.99
C LYS A 84 -9.57 -15.99 -11.44
N LEU A 85 -9.67 -17.06 -12.21
CA LEU A 85 -10.91 -17.53 -12.80
C LEU A 85 -11.11 -19.01 -12.48
N GLN A 86 -12.31 -19.37 -12.05
CA GLN A 86 -12.73 -20.76 -11.88
C GLN A 86 -14.09 -20.94 -12.56
N GLN A 87 -14.16 -21.84 -13.54
CA GLN A 87 -15.43 -22.31 -14.05
C GLN A 87 -15.95 -23.40 -13.10
N VAL A 88 -17.17 -23.22 -12.60
CA VAL A 88 -17.82 -24.15 -11.66
C VAL A 88 -18.97 -24.92 -12.31
N PHE A 89 -19.35 -24.54 -13.54
CA PHE A 89 -20.33 -25.22 -14.37
C PHE A 89 -20.05 -24.95 -15.85
N PRO A 90 -20.21 -25.92 -16.76
CA PRO A 90 -20.44 -27.34 -16.51
C PRO A 90 -19.31 -27.98 -15.68
N ASP A 91 -19.66 -28.95 -14.84
CA ASP A 91 -18.70 -29.84 -14.16
C ASP A 91 -18.29 -30.99 -15.11
N ASP A 92 -17.42 -31.88 -14.64
CA ASP A 92 -16.93 -33.02 -15.42
C ASP A 92 -18.09 -33.92 -15.93
N TYR A 93 -19.17 -34.02 -15.16
CA TYR A 93 -20.35 -34.79 -15.55
C TYR A 93 -21.03 -34.18 -16.78
N TYR A 94 -21.30 -32.87 -16.77
CA TYR A 94 -21.90 -32.19 -17.92
C TYR A 94 -20.92 -32.07 -19.09
N ALA A 95 -19.62 -31.88 -18.84
CA ALA A 95 -18.59 -31.82 -19.86
C ALA A 95 -18.42 -33.15 -20.64
N SER A 96 -18.67 -34.28 -19.98
CA SER A 96 -18.64 -35.62 -20.62
C SER A 96 -19.82 -35.87 -21.57
N SER A 97 -20.91 -35.11 -21.42
CA SER A 97 -22.06 -35.20 -22.33
C SER A 97 -21.77 -34.36 -23.58
N SER A 98 -21.65 -35.02 -24.73
CA SER A 98 -21.37 -34.36 -26.02
C SER A 98 -22.57 -33.53 -26.48
N ASN A 99 -22.78 -32.37 -25.89
CA ASN A 99 -23.84 -31.45 -26.27
C ASN A 99 -23.30 -30.42 -27.28
N PRO A 100 -23.74 -30.48 -28.56
CA PRO A 100 -23.21 -29.62 -29.63
C PRO A 100 -23.53 -28.14 -29.42
N TYR A 101 -24.46 -27.79 -28.53
CA TYR A 101 -24.87 -26.42 -28.24
C TYR A 101 -24.18 -25.80 -27.02
N GLY A 102 -23.39 -26.57 -26.26
CA GLY A 102 -22.63 -26.06 -25.11
C GLY A 102 -23.48 -25.42 -24.01
N ALA A 103 -24.74 -25.83 -23.87
CA ALA A 103 -25.65 -25.33 -22.85
C ALA A 103 -26.52 -26.43 -22.26
N TYR A 104 -26.61 -26.46 -20.95
CA TYR A 104 -27.20 -27.55 -20.19
C TYR A 104 -28.46 -27.08 -19.45
N PRO A 105 -29.54 -27.87 -19.45
CA PRO A 105 -30.75 -27.52 -18.74
C PRO A 105 -30.54 -27.66 -17.23
N LEU A 106 -30.64 -26.55 -16.49
CA LEU A 106 -30.83 -26.58 -15.04
C LEU A 106 -32.33 -26.51 -14.74
N GLN A 107 -32.79 -27.42 -13.89
CA GLN A 107 -34.20 -27.48 -13.47
C GLN A 107 -34.59 -26.29 -12.60
N ALA A 108 -35.89 -26.06 -12.43
CA ALA A 108 -36.36 -25.11 -11.43
C ALA A 108 -35.92 -25.57 -10.03
N GLY A 109 -35.53 -24.64 -9.16
CA GLY A 109 -35.01 -24.93 -7.83
C GLY A 109 -33.75 -24.15 -7.49
N GLU A 110 -33.15 -24.51 -6.37
CA GLU A 110 -31.89 -23.94 -5.88
C GLU A 110 -30.73 -24.84 -6.27
N HIS A 111 -29.69 -24.25 -6.85
CA HIS A 111 -28.48 -24.94 -7.30
C HIS A 111 -27.27 -24.31 -6.62
N GLU A 112 -26.40 -25.15 -6.07
CA GLU A 112 -25.18 -24.71 -5.38
C GLU A 112 -23.93 -25.08 -6.18
N PHE A 113 -23.02 -24.12 -6.36
CA PHE A 113 -21.75 -24.34 -7.05
C PHE A 113 -20.58 -23.86 -6.17
N PRO A 114 -19.73 -24.78 -5.66
CA PRO A 114 -18.61 -24.42 -4.80
C PRO A 114 -17.47 -23.78 -5.60
N PHE A 115 -16.74 -22.85 -4.98
CA PHE A 115 -15.54 -22.26 -5.54
C PHE A 115 -14.46 -22.08 -4.46
N LYS A 116 -13.21 -22.01 -4.90
CA LYS A 116 -12.05 -21.84 -4.01
C LYS A 116 -10.91 -21.14 -4.74
N PHE A 117 -10.44 -20.04 -4.16
CA PHE A 117 -9.27 -19.30 -4.61
C PHE A 117 -8.26 -19.14 -3.49
N LYS A 118 -6.98 -19.13 -3.85
CA LYS A 118 -5.89 -18.74 -2.95
C LYS A 118 -5.33 -17.38 -3.37
N LEU A 119 -5.27 -16.44 -2.42
CA LEU A 119 -4.75 -15.10 -2.68
C LEU A 119 -3.22 -15.16 -2.88
N PRO A 120 -2.70 -14.69 -4.04
CA PRO A 120 -1.27 -14.73 -4.31
C PRO A 120 -0.53 -13.65 -3.51
N ILE A 121 0.81 -13.74 -3.50
CA ILE A 121 1.66 -12.70 -2.88
C ILE A 121 1.77 -11.48 -3.81
N ASN A 122 2.14 -11.71 -5.07
CA ASN A 122 2.39 -10.65 -6.03
C ASN A 122 1.16 -10.34 -6.87
N ASN A 123 1.17 -9.15 -7.46
CA ASN A 123 0.22 -8.73 -8.47
C ASN A 123 0.55 -9.39 -9.83
N ALA A 124 -0.48 -9.54 -10.65
CA ALA A 124 -0.36 -10.12 -12.00
C ALA A 124 -0.15 -9.07 -13.11
N CYS A 125 -0.02 -7.78 -12.75
CA CYS A 125 -0.04 -6.67 -13.71
C CYS A 125 1.05 -6.74 -14.80
N SER A 126 2.23 -7.25 -14.46
CA SER A 126 3.39 -7.23 -15.34
C SER A 126 3.45 -8.38 -16.33
N ASP A 127 2.61 -9.42 -16.18
CA ASP A 127 2.67 -10.61 -17.03
C ASP A 127 1.86 -10.40 -18.33
N PRO A 128 2.50 -10.21 -19.49
CA PRO A 128 1.78 -10.00 -20.75
C PRO A 128 0.91 -11.19 -21.14
N MET A 129 1.22 -12.40 -20.67
CA MET A 129 0.45 -13.61 -20.95
C MET A 129 -0.82 -13.67 -20.11
N ALA A 130 -0.76 -13.37 -18.80
CA ALA A 130 -1.94 -13.14 -17.98
C ALA A 130 -2.80 -11.97 -18.52
N MET A 131 -2.17 -10.85 -18.93
CA MET A 131 -2.88 -9.68 -19.46
C MET A 131 -3.51 -9.92 -20.84
N SER A 132 -2.91 -10.75 -21.70
CA SER A 132 -3.51 -11.14 -22.99
C SER A 132 -4.64 -12.15 -22.85
N LYS A 133 -4.56 -13.07 -21.86
CA LYS A 133 -5.66 -13.97 -21.48
C LYS A 133 -6.86 -13.20 -20.89
N ILE A 134 -6.60 -12.12 -20.14
CA ILE A 134 -7.63 -11.18 -19.65
C ILE A 134 -8.41 -10.52 -20.81
N GLY A 135 -7.85 -10.45 -22.02
CA GLY A 135 -8.43 -9.85 -23.22
C GLY A 135 -9.12 -10.82 -24.19
N GLY A 136 -9.23 -12.10 -23.87
CA GLY A 136 -9.95 -13.08 -24.68
C GLY A 136 -9.36 -13.39 -26.06
N MET A 137 -8.10 -13.04 -26.31
CA MET A 137 -7.43 -13.23 -27.62
C MET A 137 -6.32 -14.29 -27.61
N ALA A 138 -6.26 -15.18 -26.62
CA ALA A 138 -5.24 -16.22 -26.57
C ALA A 138 -5.77 -17.59 -27.05
N ASN A 139 -5.51 -17.87 -28.33
CA ASN A 139 -5.43 -19.17 -29.00
C ASN A 139 -6.70 -19.99 -29.29
N ALA A 140 -6.63 -20.69 -30.43
CA ALA A 140 -7.61 -21.57 -31.09
C ALA A 140 -7.97 -22.85 -30.29
N GLY A 141 -8.25 -22.67 -29.00
CA GLY A 141 -8.67 -23.70 -28.05
C GLY A 141 -9.03 -23.16 -26.66
N GLY A 142 -8.90 -21.86 -26.39
CA GLY A 142 -9.13 -21.27 -25.07
C GLY A 142 -10.41 -20.45 -24.98
N PHE A 143 -11.35 -20.85 -24.10
CA PHE A 143 -12.47 -20.08 -23.48
C PHE A 143 -13.24 -19.01 -24.30
N GLY A 144 -13.09 -19.08 -25.62
CA GLY A 144 -13.74 -18.33 -26.68
C GLY A 144 -14.12 -19.27 -27.81
N GLY A 145 -14.38 -20.54 -27.49
CA GLY A 145 -14.94 -21.54 -28.40
C GLY A 145 -16.37 -21.19 -28.78
N GLY A 146 -16.57 -20.06 -29.47
CA GLY A 146 -17.60 -20.02 -30.47
C GLY A 146 -17.19 -21.02 -31.54
N GLY A 147 -18.11 -21.87 -31.97
CA GLY A 147 -17.93 -22.63 -33.21
C GLY A 147 -17.58 -21.70 -34.39
N MET A 148 -17.47 -22.28 -35.58
CA MET A 148 -17.08 -21.68 -36.88
C MET A 148 -17.58 -20.23 -37.19
N PHE A 149 -18.51 -19.65 -36.41
CA PHE A 149 -19.08 -18.32 -36.56
C PHE A 149 -18.96 -17.37 -35.34
N GLY A 150 -18.18 -17.68 -34.29
CA GLY A 150 -17.85 -16.70 -33.24
C GLY A 150 -19.01 -16.27 -32.30
N ILE A 151 -20.11 -17.02 -32.24
CA ILE A 151 -21.30 -16.72 -31.43
C ILE A 151 -21.35 -17.58 -30.15
N GLY A 152 -20.29 -17.58 -29.33
CA GLY A 152 -20.29 -18.42 -28.11
C GLY A 152 -19.24 -18.12 -27.04
N GLY A 153 -18.24 -17.27 -27.31
CA GLY A 153 -17.17 -16.98 -26.36
C GLY A 153 -17.56 -15.94 -25.30
N VAL A 154 -17.16 -16.17 -24.05
CA VAL A 154 -17.12 -15.11 -23.03
C VAL A 154 -16.09 -14.08 -23.49
N ARG A 155 -16.54 -12.92 -23.95
CA ARG A 155 -15.62 -11.77 -24.12
C ARG A 155 -15.14 -11.33 -22.74
N VAL A 156 -14.04 -11.92 -22.29
CA VAL A 156 -13.23 -11.39 -21.20
C VAL A 156 -12.53 -10.14 -21.74
N MET A 157 -13.14 -8.98 -21.45
CA MET A 157 -12.67 -7.59 -21.50
C MET A 157 -11.69 -7.11 -22.61
N ASP A 158 -11.51 -5.80 -22.67
CA ASP A 158 -10.53 -5.13 -23.52
C ASP A 158 -9.11 -5.23 -22.89
N GLY A 159 -8.56 -6.45 -22.86
CA GLY A 159 -7.20 -6.69 -22.33
C GLY A 159 -6.11 -5.96 -23.12
N SER A 160 -6.40 -5.51 -24.34
CA SER A 160 -5.48 -4.72 -25.16
C SER A 160 -5.11 -3.39 -24.50
N LYS A 161 -6.07 -2.70 -23.87
CA LYS A 161 -5.82 -1.45 -23.15
C LYS A 161 -4.84 -1.61 -21.99
N GLN A 162 -4.85 -2.76 -21.35
CA GLN A 162 -3.92 -3.03 -20.26
C GLN A 162 -2.48 -3.12 -20.77
N LEU A 163 -2.23 -3.70 -21.94
CA LEU A 163 -0.87 -3.87 -22.49
C LEU A 163 -0.14 -2.53 -22.73
N TYR A 164 -0.88 -1.44 -22.92
CA TYR A 164 -0.31 -0.09 -23.13
C TYR A 164 0.02 0.65 -21.82
N LEU A 165 -0.38 0.10 -20.67
CA LEU A 165 -0.14 0.74 -19.38
C LEU A 165 1.19 0.29 -18.78
N ARG A 166 1.78 1.14 -17.93
CA ARG A 166 3.02 0.81 -17.23
C ARG A 166 2.71 -0.14 -16.09
N HIS A 167 3.29 -1.35 -16.13
CA HIS A 167 3.11 -2.34 -15.09
C HIS A 167 4.36 -2.59 -14.26
N VAL A 168 4.17 -2.93 -12.99
CA VAL A 168 5.24 -3.29 -12.06
C VAL A 168 4.81 -4.50 -11.25
N THR A 169 5.66 -5.52 -11.19
CA THR A 169 5.49 -6.67 -10.29
C THR A 169 5.76 -6.25 -8.85
N ARG A 170 4.74 -6.28 -7.99
CA ARG A 170 4.83 -5.96 -6.56
C ARG A 170 3.86 -6.81 -5.75
N THR A 171 4.06 -6.88 -4.44
CA THR A 171 3.06 -7.46 -3.52
C THR A 171 1.71 -6.77 -3.70
N LEU A 172 0.62 -7.53 -3.59
CA LEU A 172 -0.73 -6.99 -3.67
C LEU A 172 -0.90 -5.80 -2.68
N PRO A 173 -1.40 -4.64 -3.13
CA PRO A 173 -1.62 -3.48 -2.27
C PRO A 173 -2.79 -3.69 -1.29
N PRO A 174 -2.84 -2.97 -0.15
CA PRO A 174 -4.04 -2.94 0.68
C PRO A 174 -5.23 -2.37 -0.09
N SER A 175 -6.44 -2.76 0.32
CA SER A 175 -7.65 -2.03 -0.07
C SER A 175 -7.50 -0.55 0.30
N LEU A 176 -7.78 0.34 -0.65
CA LEU A 176 -7.62 1.77 -0.47
C LEU A 176 -8.86 2.49 -1.00
N THR A 177 -9.52 3.26 -0.15
CA THR A 177 -10.48 4.31 -0.56
C THR A 177 -10.36 5.57 0.26
N GLY A 178 -11.33 6.48 0.12
CA GLY A 178 -11.29 7.84 0.66
C GLY A 178 -10.86 8.89 -0.38
N TYR A 179 -10.74 8.49 -1.65
CA TYR A 179 -10.43 9.37 -2.79
C TYR A 179 -11.52 9.27 -3.85
N PRO A 180 -12.73 9.79 -3.57
CA PRO A 180 -13.88 9.63 -4.46
C PRO A 180 -13.56 10.17 -5.85
N MET A 181 -13.89 9.38 -6.88
CA MET A 181 -13.62 9.68 -8.29
C MET A 181 -12.14 9.86 -8.67
N GLU A 182 -11.19 9.64 -7.76
CA GLU A 182 -9.77 9.89 -8.02
C GLU A 182 -8.90 8.63 -7.91
N ALA A 183 -9.08 7.83 -6.87
CA ALA A 183 -8.27 6.63 -6.65
C ALA A 183 -9.02 5.58 -5.82
N GLU A 184 -8.97 4.33 -6.28
CA GLU A 184 -9.59 3.20 -5.59
C GLU A 184 -8.75 1.93 -5.79
N ILE A 185 -8.55 1.16 -4.72
CA ILE A 185 -8.05 -0.21 -4.80
C ILE A 185 -9.07 -1.12 -4.17
N ARG A 186 -9.68 -1.97 -5.00
CA ARG A 186 -10.77 -2.87 -4.60
C ARG A 186 -10.47 -4.30 -4.98
N TYR A 187 -10.96 -5.21 -4.15
CA TYR A 187 -10.94 -6.65 -4.41
C TYR A 187 -12.37 -7.15 -4.33
N TYR A 188 -12.76 -8.02 -5.25
CA TYR A 188 -14.13 -8.51 -5.31
C TYR A 188 -14.22 -9.88 -5.97
N ILE A 189 -15.27 -10.61 -5.62
CA ILE A 189 -15.65 -11.86 -6.30
C ILE A 189 -16.79 -11.54 -7.23
N LYS A 190 -16.68 -11.97 -8.48
CA LYS A 190 -17.70 -11.78 -9.51
C LYS A 190 -18.09 -13.10 -10.12
N VAL A 191 -19.38 -13.40 -10.06
CA VAL A 191 -19.99 -14.54 -10.74
C VAL A 191 -20.63 -14.06 -12.03
N THR A 192 -20.39 -14.79 -13.11
CA THR A 192 -21.06 -14.60 -14.40
C THR A 192 -21.70 -15.91 -14.83
N ILE A 193 -23.01 -15.89 -15.05
CA ILE A 193 -23.79 -17.02 -15.56
C ILE A 193 -24.11 -16.72 -17.02
N GLN A 194 -23.50 -17.51 -17.91
CA GLN A 194 -23.69 -17.37 -19.33
C GLN A 194 -25.01 -18.02 -19.75
N ARG A 195 -25.83 -17.29 -20.50
CA ARG A 195 -27.08 -17.80 -21.05
C ARG A 195 -26.97 -17.93 -22.57
N PRO A 196 -27.29 -19.10 -23.15
CA PRO A 196 -27.31 -19.26 -24.59
C PRO A 196 -28.46 -18.43 -25.18
N GLY A 197 -28.13 -17.61 -26.19
CA GLY A 197 -29.09 -16.80 -26.94
C GLY A 197 -28.53 -15.43 -27.29
N LEU A 198 -28.72 -15.01 -28.54
CA LEU A 198 -28.13 -13.76 -29.08
C LEU A 198 -28.64 -12.48 -28.38
N LEU A 199 -29.84 -12.54 -27.80
CA LEU A 199 -30.51 -11.42 -27.12
C LEU A 199 -30.58 -11.59 -25.59
N LYS A 200 -30.09 -12.71 -25.05
CA LYS A 200 -30.17 -12.98 -23.61
C LYS A 200 -28.92 -12.45 -22.94
N GLU A 201 -29.09 -11.49 -22.05
CA GLU A 201 -27.98 -11.00 -21.23
C GLU A 201 -27.51 -12.07 -20.23
N ASN A 202 -26.19 -12.15 -20.04
CA ASN A 202 -25.57 -12.97 -19.02
C ASN A 202 -25.83 -12.39 -17.64
N TRP A 203 -26.25 -13.21 -16.69
CA TRP A 203 -26.46 -12.74 -15.33
C TRP A 203 -25.12 -12.56 -14.62
N ARG A 204 -25.02 -11.51 -13.82
CA ARG A 204 -23.79 -11.16 -13.10
C ARG A 204 -24.13 -10.74 -11.68
N TYR A 205 -23.31 -11.18 -10.73
CA TYR A 205 -23.42 -10.79 -9.32
C TYR A 205 -22.01 -10.67 -8.74
N GLN A 206 -21.80 -9.71 -7.84
CA GLN A 206 -20.48 -9.50 -7.24
C GLN A 206 -20.57 -9.05 -5.78
N ILE A 207 -19.55 -9.39 -5.00
CA ILE A 207 -19.36 -8.97 -3.62
C ILE A 207 -17.93 -8.45 -3.40
N GLY A 208 -17.79 -7.39 -2.61
CA GLY A 208 -16.49 -6.78 -2.28
C GLY A 208 -15.78 -7.51 -1.14
N LEU A 209 -14.45 -7.49 -1.15
CA LEU A 209 -13.57 -8.03 -0.13
C LEU A 209 -12.64 -6.92 0.38
N LYS A 210 -12.36 -6.92 1.68
CA LYS A 210 -11.27 -6.12 2.25
C LYS A 210 -9.98 -6.93 2.21
N PHE A 211 -8.88 -6.28 1.83
CA PHE A 211 -7.57 -6.91 1.74
C PHE A 211 -6.50 -6.09 2.45
N LEU A 212 -5.65 -6.75 3.24
CA LEU A 212 -4.49 -6.16 3.91
C LEU A 212 -3.29 -7.09 3.71
N PRO A 213 -2.21 -6.65 3.03
CA PRO A 213 -1.13 -7.55 2.66
C PRO A 213 -0.23 -7.93 3.84
N ILE A 214 0.47 -9.06 3.67
CA ILE A 214 1.60 -9.43 4.52
C ILE A 214 2.71 -8.39 4.41
N GLU A 215 3.45 -8.18 5.50
CA GLU A 215 4.56 -7.22 5.48
C GLU A 215 5.79 -7.81 4.78
N PRO A 216 6.64 -6.97 4.16
CA PRO A 216 7.90 -7.44 3.62
C PRO A 216 8.82 -7.96 4.73
N PRO A 217 9.77 -8.86 4.43
CA PRO A 217 10.74 -9.34 5.41
C PRO A 217 11.44 -8.18 6.10
N ARG A 218 11.34 -8.13 7.43
CA ARG A 218 11.95 -7.05 8.20
C ARG A 218 13.47 -7.06 8.02
N PRO A 219 14.10 -5.89 7.83
CA PRO A 219 15.55 -5.78 7.79
C PRO A 219 16.14 -6.21 9.14
N LYS A 220 17.41 -6.63 9.14
CA LYS A 220 18.09 -7.06 10.36
C LYS A 220 18.07 -5.90 11.38
N PRO A 221 17.81 -6.17 12.67
CA PRO A 221 17.85 -5.14 13.70
C PRO A 221 19.21 -4.44 13.69
N THR A 222 19.21 -3.12 13.60
CA THR A 222 20.43 -2.32 13.73
C THR A 222 20.39 -1.55 15.04
N THR A 223 21.56 -1.24 15.58
CA THR A 223 21.71 -0.32 16.72
C THR A 223 21.67 1.15 16.30
N GLN A 224 21.52 1.42 15.01
CA GLN A 224 21.46 2.77 14.48
C GLN A 224 20.07 3.37 14.73
N GLU A 225 20.03 4.68 14.92
CA GLU A 225 18.80 5.44 15.13
C GLU A 225 18.71 6.57 14.11
N ALA A 226 17.53 6.74 13.52
CA ALA A 226 17.22 7.96 12.79
C ALA A 226 16.92 9.06 13.82
N PHE A 227 17.47 10.25 13.64
CA PHE A 227 17.27 11.35 14.57
C PHE A 227 16.79 12.63 13.87
N ALA A 228 15.92 13.36 14.55
CA ALA A 228 15.53 14.72 14.21
C ALA A 228 15.85 15.60 15.42
N ARG A 229 16.77 16.56 15.25
CA ARG A 229 17.23 17.43 16.34
C ARG A 229 16.99 18.89 16.00
N ARG A 230 16.63 19.69 17.01
CA ARG A 230 16.63 21.15 16.89
C ARG A 230 17.11 21.81 18.18
N PRO A 231 18.14 22.67 18.10
CA PRO A 231 18.50 23.58 19.19
C PRO A 231 17.54 24.77 19.22
N PHE A 232 17.28 25.28 20.42
CA PHE A 232 16.47 26.48 20.61
C PHE A 232 16.98 27.30 21.81
N THR A 233 16.96 28.62 21.68
CA THR A 233 17.30 29.57 22.74
C THR A 233 16.14 30.53 22.95
N PHE A 234 15.67 30.66 24.20
CA PHE A 234 14.60 31.60 24.52
C PHE A 234 15.06 33.05 24.33
N ARG A 235 14.12 33.95 24.05
CA ARG A 235 14.42 35.39 24.08
C ARG A 235 14.51 35.83 25.53
N PRO A 236 15.58 36.54 25.96
CA PRO A 236 15.70 37.03 27.33
C PRO A 236 14.45 37.78 27.77
N MET A 237 13.94 37.49 28.97
CA MET A 237 12.91 38.31 29.59
C MET A 237 13.53 39.67 29.86
N THR A 238 13.01 40.70 29.20
CA THR A 238 13.36 42.08 29.56
C THR A 238 12.83 42.29 30.98
N PRO A 239 13.68 42.70 31.95
CA PRO A 239 13.19 43.01 33.28
C PRO A 239 12.18 44.16 33.16
N GLN A 240 10.91 43.91 33.51
CA GLN A 240 9.97 45.01 33.69
C GLN A 240 10.51 45.84 34.86
N PRO A 241 10.78 47.15 34.70
CA PRO A 241 11.12 47.97 35.84
C PRO A 241 9.93 47.92 36.79
N GLU A 242 10.15 47.40 37.99
CA GLU A 242 9.20 47.51 39.08
C GLU A 242 8.87 48.98 39.21
N LYS A 243 7.64 49.36 38.85
CA LYS A 243 7.14 50.70 39.14
C LYS A 243 7.09 50.79 40.66
N LYS A 244 8.18 51.26 41.28
CA LYS A 244 8.16 51.80 42.64
C LYS A 244 6.98 52.74 42.70
N ARG A 245 5.98 52.39 43.51
CA ARG A 245 4.88 53.30 43.84
C ARG A 245 5.52 54.52 44.51
N SER A 246 5.72 55.59 43.76
CA SER A 246 6.18 56.86 44.31
C SER A 246 5.03 57.46 45.10
N SER A 247 5.19 57.45 46.42
CA SER A 247 4.40 58.21 47.38
C SER A 247 4.45 59.70 46.99
N LEU A 248 3.31 60.25 46.60
CA LEU A 248 3.13 61.66 46.27
C LEU A 248 2.92 62.48 47.55
N PHE A 249 3.99 62.79 48.29
CA PHE A 249 4.01 63.94 49.20
C PHE A 249 5.46 64.38 49.45
N ASN A 250 5.92 65.41 48.73
CA ASN A 250 6.77 66.44 49.34
C ASN A 250 6.82 67.69 48.46
N PHE A 251 6.18 68.74 48.97
CA PHE A 251 6.34 70.14 48.58
C PHE A 251 7.72 70.62 49.05
N GLY A 252 8.46 71.35 48.22
CA GLY A 252 9.60 72.13 48.71
C GLY A 252 10.71 72.40 47.69
N SER A 253 10.61 73.55 47.02
CA SER A 253 11.68 74.51 46.65
C SER A 253 13.15 74.10 46.84
N GLY A 254 13.97 74.29 45.79
CA GLY A 254 15.42 74.42 45.93
C GLY A 254 16.21 74.16 44.66
N THR A 255 16.74 75.24 44.09
CA THR A 255 17.75 75.30 43.02
C THR A 255 19.03 74.53 43.34
N ASP A 256 19.59 73.83 42.33
CA ASP A 256 20.96 74.00 41.81
C ASP A 256 21.65 72.71 41.33
N SER A 257 22.02 72.76 40.04
CA SER A 257 23.31 72.36 39.45
C SER A 257 23.84 70.91 39.52
N LYS A 258 24.32 70.47 38.34
CA LYS A 258 25.40 69.51 38.05
C LYS A 258 25.20 68.05 38.47
N SER A 259 25.07 67.17 37.48
CA SER A 259 26.24 66.45 36.92
C SER A 259 25.75 65.35 35.96
N ALA A 260 26.33 65.36 34.75
CA ALA A 260 26.25 64.24 33.84
C ALA A 260 27.01 63.07 34.46
N SER A 261 26.29 62.01 34.82
CA SER A 261 26.87 60.67 34.97
C SER A 261 26.32 59.82 33.83
N THR A 262 27.25 59.37 32.99
CA THR A 262 27.10 58.28 32.04
C THR A 262 26.41 57.10 32.74
N PRO A 263 25.36 56.49 32.16
CA PRO A 263 24.88 55.23 32.71
C PRO A 263 25.95 54.18 32.46
N GLU A 264 26.59 53.72 33.54
CA GLU A 264 27.31 52.45 33.56
C GLU A 264 26.36 51.34 33.06
N PRO A 265 26.85 50.38 32.25
CA PRO A 265 26.04 49.25 31.82
C PRO A 265 25.73 48.41 33.06
N SER A 266 24.51 48.53 33.55
CA SER A 266 24.02 47.82 34.71
C SER A 266 23.68 46.38 34.35
N ALA A 267 24.23 45.47 35.16
CA ALA A 267 23.85 44.08 35.40
C ALA A 267 24.00 43.09 34.24
N ASP A 268 24.83 42.07 34.49
CA ASP A 268 24.84 40.78 33.80
C ASP A 268 23.40 40.28 33.61
N ILE A 269 22.84 40.46 32.41
CA ILE A 269 21.60 39.84 32.01
C ILE A 269 21.88 38.34 31.93
N ALA A 270 21.35 37.57 32.89
CA ALA A 270 21.49 36.12 32.87
C ALA A 270 21.07 35.57 31.49
N PRO A 271 21.90 34.72 30.86
CA PRO A 271 21.67 34.29 29.49
C PRO A 271 20.39 33.47 29.42
N ALA A 272 19.47 33.81 28.52
CA ALA A 272 18.19 33.10 28.36
C ALA A 272 18.42 31.60 28.15
N PRO A 273 17.56 30.72 28.71
CA PRO A 273 17.80 29.27 28.67
C PRO A 273 17.87 28.75 27.22
N ALA A 274 18.80 27.85 26.96
CA ALA A 274 19.01 27.21 25.68
C ALA A 274 18.96 25.69 25.81
N ILE A 275 18.17 25.04 24.96
CA ILE A 275 17.91 23.60 25.01
C ILE A 275 17.86 23.02 23.60
N GLU A 276 18.44 21.84 23.43
CA GLU A 276 18.27 21.03 22.23
C GLU A 276 17.30 19.89 22.52
N ILE A 277 16.32 19.70 21.64
CA ILE A 277 15.47 18.51 21.67
C ILE A 277 15.82 17.63 20.49
N SER A 278 16.06 16.35 20.76
CA SER A 278 16.24 15.32 19.76
C SER A 278 15.17 14.23 19.89
N ALA A 279 14.53 13.92 18.76
CA ALA A 279 13.66 12.77 18.61
C ALA A 279 14.43 11.67 17.89
N ARG A 280 14.29 10.42 18.35
CA ARG A 280 14.96 9.26 17.77
C ARG A 280 13.98 8.13 17.49
N LEU A 281 14.16 7.49 16.35
CA LEU A 281 13.46 6.28 15.90
C LEU A 281 14.50 5.19 15.59
N PRO A 282 14.17 3.89 15.76
CA PRO A 282 15.02 2.81 15.28
C PRO A 282 15.30 2.94 13.77
N HIS A 283 16.50 2.56 13.32
CA HIS A 283 16.83 2.49 11.91
C HIS A 283 16.74 1.04 11.39
N PRO A 284 16.07 0.82 10.24
CA PRO A 284 15.29 1.78 9.47
C PRO A 284 13.98 2.19 10.18
N SER A 285 13.50 3.41 9.88
CA SER A 285 12.31 4.00 10.46
C SER A 285 11.03 3.29 9.99
N VAL A 286 10.77 2.12 10.54
CA VAL A 286 9.61 1.28 10.23
C VAL A 286 8.62 1.33 11.40
N LEU A 287 7.42 1.85 11.13
CA LEU A 287 6.27 1.77 12.02
C LEU A 287 5.40 0.58 11.65
N THR A 288 4.52 0.17 12.56
CA THR A 288 3.65 -0.99 12.35
C THR A 288 2.21 -0.61 12.67
N CYS A 289 1.29 -0.94 11.77
CA CYS A 289 -0.15 -0.72 11.97
C CYS A 289 -0.60 -1.32 13.31
N ASN A 290 -1.49 -0.63 14.02
CA ASN A 290 -2.01 -1.04 15.33
C ASN A 290 -0.95 -1.27 16.43
N LYS A 291 0.28 -0.78 16.25
CA LYS A 291 1.34 -0.80 17.27
C LYS A 291 1.74 0.63 17.67
N PRO A 292 2.23 0.83 18.90
CA PRO A 292 2.77 2.12 19.32
C PRO A 292 4.00 2.53 18.50
N VAL A 293 4.20 3.84 18.38
CA VAL A 293 5.39 4.41 17.72
C VAL A 293 6.59 4.27 18.65
N PRO A 294 7.70 3.62 18.24
CA PRO A 294 8.91 3.45 19.05
C PRO A 294 9.75 4.75 19.09
N LEU A 295 9.16 5.83 19.60
CA LEU A 295 9.77 7.15 19.67
C LEU A 295 10.49 7.33 21.01
N ARG A 296 11.73 7.83 20.93
CA ARG A 296 12.49 8.29 22.10
C ARG A 296 12.79 9.79 21.96
N LEU A 297 12.50 10.55 23.00
CA LEU A 297 12.81 11.99 23.06
C LEU A 297 13.91 12.26 24.08
N ILE A 298 14.83 13.14 23.74
CA ILE A 298 15.96 13.52 24.59
C ILE A 298 16.11 15.03 24.57
N ALA A 299 16.21 15.63 25.75
CA ALA A 299 16.53 17.03 25.94
C ALA A 299 17.99 17.20 26.36
N LYS A 300 18.68 18.20 25.82
CA LYS A 300 20.07 18.51 26.15
C LYS A 300 20.21 19.98 26.53
N LYS A 301 20.79 20.25 27.70
CA LYS A 301 21.07 21.62 28.17
C LYS A 301 22.21 22.23 27.34
N LEU A 302 22.02 23.43 26.77
CA LEU A 302 23.02 24.07 25.88
C LEU A 302 23.79 25.23 26.55
N ASN A 303 23.24 25.83 27.59
CA ASN A 303 23.90 26.91 28.32
C ASN A 303 23.73 26.78 29.83
N ASN A 304 24.60 27.45 30.57
CA ASN A 304 24.53 27.48 32.02
C ASN A 304 23.48 28.52 32.45
N ASN A 305 22.24 28.07 32.65
CA ASN A 305 21.17 28.85 33.24
C ASN A 305 20.48 27.98 34.34
N PRO A 306 20.23 28.52 35.55
CA PRO A 306 19.55 27.80 36.64
C PRO A 306 18.03 27.64 36.43
N GLU A 307 17.43 28.35 35.49
CA GLU A 307 16.00 28.29 35.21
C GLU A 307 15.62 27.06 34.40
N GLN A 308 14.49 26.46 34.77
CA GLN A 308 14.03 25.21 34.18
C GLN A 308 13.14 25.44 32.96
N VAL A 309 13.32 24.58 31.96
CA VAL A 309 12.44 24.50 30.78
C VAL A 309 11.52 23.30 30.93
N TYR A 310 10.26 23.48 30.59
CA TYR A 310 9.22 22.45 30.67
C TYR A 310 8.66 22.14 29.30
N LEU A 311 8.42 20.87 29.03
CA LEU A 311 7.56 20.43 27.94
C LEU A 311 6.10 20.57 28.39
N VAL A 312 5.36 21.45 27.70
CA VAL A 312 3.99 21.81 28.03
C VAL A 312 2.95 21.30 27.04
N SER A 313 3.35 21.02 25.80
CA SER A 313 2.50 20.34 24.83
C SER A 313 3.28 19.32 24.00
N PHE A 314 2.61 18.23 23.63
CA PHE A 314 3.15 17.18 22.77
C PHE A 314 2.08 16.76 21.77
N GLN A 315 2.39 16.87 20.49
CA GLN A 315 1.53 16.37 19.42
C GLN A 315 2.37 15.57 18.42
N MET A 316 1.88 14.40 18.04
CA MET A 316 2.49 13.54 17.03
C MET A 316 1.49 13.25 15.93
N GLU A 317 1.89 13.55 14.70
CA GLU A 317 1.07 13.37 13.51
C GLU A 317 1.80 12.50 12.50
N LEU A 318 1.11 11.48 12.00
CA LEU A 318 1.55 10.70 10.85
C LEU A 318 0.98 11.34 9.59
N ILE A 319 1.82 11.64 8.61
CA ILE A 319 1.44 12.27 7.35
C ILE A 319 1.65 11.26 6.23
N GLY A 320 0.57 10.82 5.59
CA GLY A 320 0.63 9.89 4.46
C GLY A 320 0.45 10.63 3.15
N ARG A 321 1.48 10.56 2.30
CA ARG A 321 1.44 11.06 0.93
C ARG A 321 1.08 9.91 0.00
N THR A 322 0.00 10.11 -0.76
CA THR A 322 -0.42 9.21 -1.83
C THR A 322 -0.19 9.89 -3.16
N ASP A 323 0.72 9.33 -3.95
CA ASP A 323 0.95 9.78 -5.31
C ASP A 323 0.02 8.99 -6.23
N VAL A 324 -0.85 9.71 -6.94
CA VAL A 324 -1.85 9.22 -7.87
C VAL A 324 -1.40 9.55 -9.28
N ARG A 325 -1.30 8.55 -10.13
CA ARG A 325 -0.99 8.70 -11.56
C ARG A 325 -2.18 8.23 -12.39
N ALA A 326 -2.52 8.97 -13.42
CA ALA A 326 -3.46 8.54 -14.44
C ALA A 326 -2.91 8.97 -15.80
N LEU A 327 -2.34 8.02 -16.54
CA LEU A 327 -1.62 8.25 -17.79
C LEU A 327 -0.47 9.26 -17.57
N GLU A 328 -0.52 10.41 -18.25
CA GLU A 328 0.43 11.51 -18.15
C GLU A 328 0.18 12.46 -16.96
N LEU A 329 -0.99 12.38 -16.32
CA LEU A 329 -1.34 13.22 -15.19
C LEU A 329 -0.85 12.60 -13.87
N GLN A 330 -0.41 13.47 -12.97
CA GLN A 330 0.00 13.10 -11.62
C GLN A 330 -0.59 14.08 -10.60
N ASN A 331 -1.03 13.55 -9.47
CA ASN A 331 -1.51 14.33 -8.34
C ASN A 331 -0.98 13.72 -7.04
N GLN A 332 -0.75 14.55 -6.02
CA GLN A 332 -0.33 14.11 -4.70
C GLN A 332 -1.40 14.47 -3.68
N LYS A 333 -1.88 13.47 -2.95
CA LYS A 333 -2.83 13.62 -1.85
C LYS A 333 -2.14 13.44 -0.51
N ILE A 334 -2.51 14.29 0.44
CA ILE A 334 -1.95 14.27 1.79
C ILE A 334 -3.07 13.93 2.76
N ASN A 335 -2.87 12.87 3.54
CA ASN A 335 -3.72 12.54 4.68
C ASN A 335 -2.92 12.72 5.96
N ARG A 336 -3.57 13.19 7.03
CA ARG A 336 -2.94 13.39 8.34
C ARG A 336 -3.71 12.59 9.38
N TRP A 337 -2.98 11.83 10.19
CA TRP A 337 -3.52 11.12 11.35
C TRP A 337 -2.87 11.69 12.60
N VAL A 338 -3.68 12.24 13.49
CA VAL A 338 -3.22 12.64 14.83
C VAL A 338 -3.10 11.36 15.66
N VAL A 339 -1.88 10.93 15.94
CA VAL A 339 -1.62 9.73 16.75
C VAL A 339 -1.80 10.06 18.23
N VAL A 340 -1.33 11.24 18.64
CA VAL A 340 -1.50 11.74 20.00
C VAL A 340 -1.45 13.26 20.00
N SER A 341 -2.29 13.87 20.84
CA SER A 341 -2.32 15.31 21.06
C SER A 341 -2.57 15.57 22.55
N ASN A 342 -1.54 16.04 23.24
CA ASN A 342 -1.56 16.34 24.66
C ASN A 342 -1.13 17.81 24.86
N PRO A 343 -2.09 18.76 24.91
CA PRO A 343 -1.78 20.19 24.97
C PRO A 343 -1.39 20.70 26.36
N ASN A 344 -1.59 19.89 27.42
CA ASN A 344 -1.44 20.30 28.82
C ASN A 344 -0.59 19.30 29.61
N ILE A 345 0.69 19.20 29.27
CA ILE A 345 1.67 18.40 30.02
C ILE A 345 2.60 19.32 30.83
N ASN A 346 3.35 18.75 31.75
CA ASN A 346 4.27 19.50 32.60
C ASN A 346 5.47 18.62 32.94
N ILE A 347 6.31 18.37 31.93
CA ILE A 347 7.47 17.49 32.08
C ILE A 347 8.74 18.36 32.10
N PRO A 348 9.54 18.33 33.18
CA PRO A 348 10.79 19.07 33.23
C PRO A 348 11.79 18.49 32.22
N LEU A 349 12.52 19.37 31.54
CA LEU A 349 13.51 18.99 30.53
C LEU A 349 14.95 18.98 31.04
N THR A 350 15.14 19.33 32.30
CA THR A 350 16.36 19.16 33.08
C THR A 350 16.02 18.44 34.38
N THR A 351 17.00 17.77 34.97
CA THR A 351 16.84 17.09 36.28
C THR A 351 16.76 18.14 37.40
N GLY A 352 17.54 19.22 37.26
CA GLY A 352 17.61 20.30 38.23
C GLY A 352 18.20 21.59 37.63
N PRO A 353 18.21 22.68 38.43
CA PRO A 353 18.83 23.94 38.04
C PRO A 353 20.35 23.81 37.84
N ASP A 354 21.00 22.96 38.65
CA ASP A 354 22.45 22.78 38.70
C ASP A 354 23.00 21.78 37.67
N ASP A 355 22.18 21.36 36.70
CA ASP A 355 22.63 20.45 35.65
C ASP A 355 23.78 21.06 34.84
N GLU A 356 24.84 20.27 34.62
CA GLU A 356 25.97 20.67 33.76
C GLU A 356 25.53 20.94 32.32
N VAL A 357 26.22 21.87 31.66
CA VAL A 357 26.00 22.14 30.23
C VAL A 357 26.35 20.89 29.42
N GLY A 358 25.45 20.49 28.53
CA GLY A 358 25.58 19.30 27.71
C GLY A 358 24.94 18.05 28.31
N LYS A 359 24.46 18.08 29.56
CA LYS A 359 23.72 16.95 30.16
C LYS A 359 22.46 16.63 29.37
N GLU A 360 22.27 15.34 29.09
CA GLU A 360 21.12 14.80 28.36
C GLU A 360 20.12 14.18 29.34
N LEU A 361 18.83 14.43 29.11
CA LEU A 361 17.72 13.85 29.84
C LEU A 361 16.78 13.15 28.86
N VAL A 362 16.50 11.87 29.08
CA VAL A 362 15.48 11.13 28.32
C VAL A 362 14.11 11.53 28.85
N ILE A 363 13.26 12.04 27.97
CA ILE A 363 11.89 12.45 28.32
C ILE A 363 11.04 11.19 28.49
N PRO A 364 10.29 11.06 29.59
CA PRO A 364 9.39 9.93 29.81
C PRO A 364 8.37 9.73 28.68
N ASP A 365 8.20 8.49 28.25
CA ASP A 365 7.40 8.10 27.07
C ASP A 365 5.92 7.80 27.37
N HIS A 366 5.50 7.87 28.64
CA HIS A 366 4.14 7.57 29.09
C HIS A 366 3.04 8.33 28.32
N VAL A 367 3.39 9.48 27.72
CA VAL A 367 2.51 10.33 26.92
C VAL A 367 2.13 9.67 25.59
N TRP A 368 2.95 8.77 25.02
CA TRP A 368 2.70 8.14 23.71
C TRP A 368 2.89 6.61 23.67
N ARG A 369 3.62 6.00 24.61
CA ARG A 369 4.04 4.58 24.52
C ARG A 369 2.92 3.54 24.38
N ASN A 370 1.71 3.85 24.85
CA ASN A 370 0.56 2.95 24.83
C ASN A 370 -0.44 3.28 23.72
N LEU A 371 -0.16 4.30 22.89
CA LEU A 371 -1.08 4.77 21.86
C LEU A 371 -0.68 4.16 20.51
N PRO A 372 -1.46 3.21 19.98
CA PRO A 372 -1.16 2.59 18.71
C PRO A 372 -1.44 3.53 17.53
N LEU A 373 -0.83 3.24 16.38
CA LEU A 373 -1.26 3.86 15.13
C LEU A 373 -2.75 3.53 14.85
N PRO A 374 -3.56 4.49 14.37
CA PRO A 374 -4.97 4.24 14.05
C PRO A 374 -5.16 3.10 13.05
N ASN A 375 -6.21 2.31 13.22
CA ASN A 375 -6.57 1.18 12.34
C ASN A 375 -7.06 1.60 10.94
N THR A 376 -7.11 2.90 10.65
CA THR A 376 -7.37 3.49 9.34
C THR A 376 -6.09 3.75 8.54
N VAL A 377 -4.91 3.60 9.16
CA VAL A 377 -3.61 3.72 8.50
C VAL A 377 -3.35 2.44 7.70
N ALA A 378 -3.26 2.57 6.38
CA ALA A 378 -2.85 1.48 5.50
C ALA A 378 -1.31 1.33 5.48
N PRO A 379 -0.75 0.14 5.22
CA PRO A 379 0.68 0.00 5.04
C PRO A 379 1.19 0.81 3.84
N SER A 380 2.48 1.11 3.83
CA SER A 380 3.15 1.65 2.65
C SER A 380 3.05 0.65 1.49
N PHE A 381 2.71 1.13 0.29
CA PHE A 381 2.57 0.27 -0.87
C PHE A 381 2.92 1.01 -2.17
N VAL A 382 3.22 0.24 -3.21
CA VAL A 382 3.46 0.74 -4.57
C VAL A 382 2.77 -0.19 -5.55
N THR A 383 2.02 0.40 -6.47
CA THR A 383 1.36 -0.26 -7.60
C THR A 383 1.74 0.45 -8.90
N CYS A 384 1.15 0.03 -10.01
CA CYS A 384 1.37 0.61 -11.32
C CYS A 384 1.02 2.11 -11.39
N ASN A 385 -0.06 2.54 -10.72
CA ASN A 385 -0.63 3.88 -10.81
C ASN A 385 -0.82 4.58 -9.45
N LEU A 386 -0.61 3.89 -8.33
CA LEU A 386 -0.72 4.44 -6.97
C LEU A 386 0.50 4.09 -6.13
N SER A 387 0.94 5.02 -5.29
CA SER A 387 1.90 4.71 -4.22
C SER A 387 1.58 5.47 -2.94
N ARG A 388 1.90 4.88 -1.78
CA ARG A 388 1.72 5.52 -0.47
C ARG A 388 2.99 5.44 0.37
N ARG A 389 3.43 6.61 0.85
CA ARG A 389 4.59 6.80 1.74
C ARG A 389 4.24 7.68 2.93
N TYR A 390 5.02 7.59 4.01
CA TYR A 390 4.73 8.29 5.25
C TYR A 390 5.88 9.18 5.73
N GLU A 391 5.50 10.22 6.45
CA GLU A 391 6.34 11.10 7.23
C GLU A 391 5.79 11.20 8.65
N LEU A 392 6.66 11.43 9.62
CA LEU A 392 6.26 11.66 11.02
C LEU A 392 6.62 13.07 11.44
N GLU A 393 5.63 13.82 11.91
CA GLU A 393 5.80 15.18 12.43
C GLU A 393 5.50 15.20 13.93
N LEU A 394 6.42 15.78 14.71
CA LEU A 394 6.26 16.01 16.14
C LEU A 394 6.23 17.51 16.38
N LYS A 395 5.24 17.99 17.13
CA LYS A 395 5.13 19.40 17.55
C LYS A 395 5.23 19.45 19.08
N LEU A 396 6.29 20.08 19.57
CA LEU A 396 6.60 20.16 21.00
C LEU A 396 6.44 21.60 21.49
N GLY A 397 5.62 21.83 22.51
CA GLY A 397 5.54 23.13 23.18
C GLY A 397 6.51 23.20 24.34
N LEU A 398 7.47 24.12 24.30
CA LEU A 398 8.44 24.33 25.38
C LEU A 398 8.14 25.64 26.09
N ALA A 399 8.10 25.63 27.43
CA ALA A 399 7.89 26.80 28.26
C ALA A 399 9.11 27.11 29.11
N TRP A 400 9.46 28.39 29.21
CA TRP A 400 10.47 28.86 30.16
C TRP A 400 9.84 29.04 31.54
N GLY A 401 10.13 28.12 32.46
CA GLY A 401 9.57 28.08 33.80
C GLY A 401 8.28 27.24 33.90
N LYS A 402 7.92 26.88 35.14
CA LYS A 402 6.75 26.03 35.40
C LYS A 402 5.46 26.78 35.05
N PRO A 403 4.57 26.23 34.20
CA PRO A 403 3.29 26.85 33.92
C PRO A 403 2.46 26.98 35.20
N LYS A 404 2.11 28.21 35.58
CA LYS A 404 1.27 28.53 36.75
C LYS A 404 -0.22 28.46 36.37
N LYS A 405 -1.05 27.81 37.20
CA LYS A 405 -2.51 27.85 37.06
C LYS A 405 -3.06 29.04 37.88
N GLY A 406 -3.64 30.06 37.22
CA GLY A 406 -4.26 31.21 37.90
C GLY A 406 -4.59 32.38 36.97
N ILE A 407 -5.59 33.20 37.33
CA ILE A 407 -6.15 34.32 36.54
C ILE A 407 -5.23 35.55 36.49
N THR A 408 -4.26 35.66 37.40
CA THR A 408 -3.55 36.93 37.68
C THR A 408 -2.06 36.96 37.29
N ASN A 409 -1.49 35.88 36.75
CA ASN A 409 -0.07 35.82 36.39
C ASN A 409 0.11 35.51 34.91
N LYS A 410 0.91 36.32 34.21
CA LYS A 410 1.33 36.09 32.81
C LYS A 410 1.89 34.67 32.69
N SER A 411 1.32 33.86 31.79
CA SER A 411 1.84 32.53 31.48
C SER A 411 3.27 32.65 30.95
N PRO A 412 4.16 31.71 31.27
CA PRO A 412 5.51 31.72 30.72
C PRO A 412 5.48 31.67 29.19
N PRO A 413 6.48 32.26 28.50
CA PRO A 413 6.54 32.22 27.05
C PRO A 413 6.65 30.76 26.58
N VAL A 414 5.74 30.35 25.70
CA VAL A 414 5.70 29.02 25.09
C VAL A 414 6.16 29.11 23.64
N ILE A 415 7.00 28.18 23.22
CA ILE A 415 7.49 28.07 21.84
C ILE A 415 7.15 26.71 21.27
N LEU A 416 6.76 26.66 20.00
CA LEU A 416 6.42 25.42 19.29
C LEU A 416 7.61 24.98 18.44
N LEU A 417 8.17 23.83 18.78
CA LEU A 417 9.31 23.22 18.11
C LEU A 417 8.85 22.02 17.28
N PRO A 418 8.83 22.12 15.93
CA PRO A 418 8.52 20.99 15.08
C PRO A 418 9.77 20.14 14.80
N LEU A 419 9.67 18.83 14.97
CA LEU A 419 10.65 17.83 14.54
C LEU A 419 10.01 16.96 13.46
N HIS A 420 10.78 16.59 12.43
CA HIS A 420 10.23 15.94 11.25
C HIS A 420 11.12 14.78 10.79
N PHE A 421 10.49 13.65 10.53
CA PHE A 421 11.09 12.49 9.87
C PHE A 421 10.52 12.38 8.46
N ALA A 422 11.37 12.68 7.47
CA ALA A 422 10.98 12.75 6.07
C ALA A 422 10.76 11.38 5.40
N GLN A 423 11.25 10.30 6.00
CA GLN A 423 11.10 8.95 5.45
C GLN A 423 10.74 7.97 6.56
N VAL A 424 9.50 7.49 6.51
CA VAL A 424 8.96 6.48 7.41
C VAL A 424 8.21 5.45 6.58
N GLU A 425 8.48 4.18 6.83
CA GLU A 425 7.71 3.07 6.26
C GLU A 425 6.68 2.59 7.29
N VAL A 426 5.48 2.24 6.84
CA VAL A 426 4.45 1.65 7.70
C VAL A 426 4.18 0.23 7.20
N TYR A 427 4.39 -0.75 8.06
CA TYR A 427 4.12 -2.16 7.75
C TYR A 427 2.78 -2.60 8.34
N SER A 428 2.16 -3.59 7.73
CA SER A 428 0.84 -4.10 8.15
C SER A 428 0.87 -4.78 9.52
N GLY A 429 2.04 -5.26 9.96
CA GLY A 429 2.18 -6.06 11.17
C GLY A 429 1.79 -7.53 11.00
N ILE A 430 1.50 -7.95 9.77
CA ILE A 430 1.19 -9.34 9.43
C ILE A 430 2.49 -10.01 8.98
N THR A 431 3.13 -10.74 9.88
CA THR A 431 4.42 -11.37 9.61
C THR A 431 4.28 -12.49 8.56
N PRO A 432 5.12 -12.51 7.52
CA PRO A 432 5.11 -13.60 6.54
C PRO A 432 5.55 -14.93 7.18
N PRO A 433 5.04 -16.08 6.69
CA PRO A 433 5.54 -17.40 7.07
C PRO A 433 7.07 -17.51 6.96
N PRO A 434 7.75 -18.20 7.90
CA PRO A 434 9.21 -18.34 7.91
C PRO A 434 9.80 -18.83 6.59
N GLU A 435 9.11 -19.76 5.93
CA GLU A 435 9.54 -20.36 4.66
C GLU A 435 9.63 -19.30 3.54
N LEU A 436 8.71 -18.34 3.51
CA LEU A 436 8.74 -17.21 2.55
C LEU A 436 9.80 -16.18 2.90
N VAL A 437 10.12 -16.02 4.19
CA VAL A 437 11.23 -15.16 4.61
C VAL A 437 12.56 -15.74 4.15
N GLU A 438 12.73 -17.05 4.23
CA GLU A 438 13.93 -17.74 3.76
C GLU A 438 14.07 -17.64 2.24
N SER A 439 12.99 -17.87 1.49
CA SER A 439 13.00 -17.74 0.04
C SER A 439 13.33 -16.30 -0.38
N ALA A 440 12.68 -15.30 0.23
CA ALA A 440 12.93 -13.89 -0.04
C ALA A 440 14.36 -13.43 0.32
N ARG A 441 15.01 -14.07 1.32
CA ARG A 441 16.42 -13.80 1.67
C ARG A 441 17.39 -14.43 0.67
N SER A 442 17.03 -15.57 0.07
CA SER A 442 17.83 -16.23 -0.96
C SER A 442 17.79 -15.48 -2.29
N THR A 443 16.70 -14.75 -2.55
CA THR A 443 16.54 -13.86 -3.70
C THR A 443 17.18 -12.51 -3.44
N ARG A 444 18.22 -12.12 -4.19
CA ARG A 444 18.92 -10.84 -3.98
C ARG A 444 17.96 -9.65 -4.14
N PRO A 445 17.95 -8.66 -3.22
CA PRO A 445 17.10 -7.48 -3.32
C PRO A 445 17.45 -6.68 -4.57
N GLY A 446 16.46 -6.45 -5.44
CA GLY A 446 16.60 -5.69 -6.70
C GLY A 446 16.46 -6.50 -7.99
N ARG A 447 16.28 -7.84 -7.92
CA ARG A 447 16.04 -8.69 -9.08
C ARG A 447 14.65 -9.31 -9.08
N ALA A 448 13.62 -8.48 -8.86
CA ALA A 448 12.30 -8.76 -9.43
C ALA A 448 12.29 -8.24 -10.87
N THR A 449 13.16 -8.81 -11.71
CA THR A 449 13.22 -8.54 -13.13
C THR A 449 13.28 -9.89 -13.84
N PHE A 450 12.29 -10.10 -14.69
CA PHE A 450 12.21 -11.13 -15.71
C PHE A 450 13.60 -11.36 -16.35
N THR A 451 14.25 -12.45 -15.97
CA THR A 451 15.26 -13.10 -16.82
C THR A 451 15.00 -14.59 -16.80
N ASN A 452 14.04 -15.03 -17.63
CA ASN A 452 13.81 -16.42 -17.98
C ASN A 452 15.03 -16.98 -18.74
N ASN A 453 16.14 -17.28 -18.06
CA ASN A 453 17.25 -18.02 -18.69
C ASN A 453 18.17 -18.78 -17.72
N VAL A 454 17.69 -19.14 -16.53
CA VAL A 454 18.42 -20.10 -15.69
C VAL A 454 17.58 -21.36 -15.56
N PRO A 455 17.90 -22.45 -16.29
CA PRO A 455 17.26 -23.74 -16.06
C PRO A 455 17.60 -24.25 -14.64
N PRO A 456 16.71 -25.01 -14.00
CA PRO A 456 16.96 -25.54 -12.66
C PRO A 456 18.20 -26.44 -12.65
N ARG A 457 19.10 -26.24 -11.68
CA ARG A 457 20.18 -27.19 -11.41
C ARG A 457 19.57 -28.47 -10.85
N LEU A 458 19.57 -29.53 -11.64
CA LEU A 458 19.26 -30.88 -11.18
C LEU A 458 20.25 -31.31 -10.08
N PRO A 459 19.80 -32.10 -9.09
CA PRO A 459 20.68 -32.65 -8.07
C PRO A 459 21.77 -33.53 -8.70
N PRO A 460 23.00 -33.55 -8.14
CA PRO A 460 24.11 -34.32 -8.69
C PRO A 460 23.79 -35.81 -8.67
N ARG A 461 23.73 -36.41 -9.87
CA ARG A 461 23.56 -37.85 -10.08
C ARG A 461 24.81 -38.55 -9.57
N GLN A 462 24.67 -39.44 -8.58
CA GLN A 462 25.74 -40.32 -8.16
C GLN A 462 26.12 -41.26 -9.32
N ASN A 463 27.37 -41.23 -9.74
CA ASN A 463 27.90 -42.11 -10.78
C ASN A 463 28.06 -43.53 -10.22
N SER A 464 27.12 -44.41 -10.54
CA SER A 464 27.36 -45.86 -10.49
C SER A 464 28.15 -46.29 -11.72
N VAL A 465 29.35 -46.81 -11.47
CA VAL A 465 30.29 -47.33 -12.45
C VAL A 465 29.73 -48.60 -13.08
N SER A 466 29.60 -48.66 -14.41
CA SER A 466 29.46 -49.90 -15.16
C SER A 466 29.98 -49.70 -16.59
N SER A 467 30.86 -50.62 -16.97
CA SER A 467 31.79 -50.60 -18.09
C SER A 467 31.24 -51.18 -19.41
N ALA A 468 31.94 -50.83 -20.51
CA ALA A 468 32.09 -51.55 -21.79
C ALA A 468 31.34 -50.96 -23.03
N PRO A 469 31.77 -51.27 -24.27
CA PRO A 469 32.79 -50.49 -24.96
C PRO A 469 32.39 -49.99 -26.36
N VAL A 470 33.31 -49.19 -26.91
CA VAL A 470 33.34 -48.44 -28.16
C VAL A 470 33.35 -49.34 -29.40
N SER A 471 32.63 -48.93 -30.45
CA SER A 471 32.96 -49.27 -31.84
C SER A 471 32.89 -48.04 -32.74
N ALA A 472 33.94 -47.91 -33.54
CA ALA A 472 34.34 -46.76 -34.34
C ALA A 472 33.77 -46.78 -35.76
N GLN A 473 33.69 -45.60 -36.40
CA GLN A 473 33.84 -45.29 -37.84
C GLN A 473 33.33 -43.86 -38.09
N GLN A 474 33.75 -43.05 -39.06
CA GLN A 474 34.96 -42.82 -39.86
C GLN A 474 34.72 -41.44 -40.55
N GLN A 475 35.78 -40.67 -40.82
CA GLN A 475 35.75 -39.34 -41.47
C GLN A 475 35.41 -39.48 -42.99
N ARG A 476 34.89 -38.50 -43.77
CA ARG A 476 35.44 -37.18 -44.19
C ARG A 476 34.48 -36.52 -45.27
N PRO A 477 34.79 -35.38 -45.97
CA PRO A 477 34.23 -34.05 -45.69
C PRO A 477 33.58 -33.29 -46.89
N SER A 478 33.21 -32.03 -46.62
CA SER A 478 33.11 -30.83 -47.49
C SER A 478 31.74 -30.45 -48.08
N GLN A 479 31.20 -29.30 -47.62
CA GLN A 479 31.09 -28.05 -48.39
C GLN A 479 30.43 -26.96 -47.52
N ALA A 480 31.04 -25.78 -47.45
CA ALA A 480 30.37 -24.54 -47.03
C ALA A 480 29.68 -23.93 -48.26
N PRO A 481 28.57 -23.20 -48.09
CA PRO A 481 28.76 -21.75 -47.99
C PRO A 481 27.78 -21.00 -47.07
N ASN A 482 28.25 -19.82 -46.69
CA ASN A 482 27.54 -18.59 -46.31
C ASN A 482 26.79 -18.49 -44.98
N GLN A 483 27.32 -17.54 -44.20
CA GLN A 483 26.72 -16.90 -43.04
C GLN A 483 25.46 -16.11 -43.42
N VAL A 484 24.42 -16.26 -42.61
CA VAL A 484 23.35 -15.26 -42.42
C VAL A 484 23.14 -15.15 -40.90
N PRO A 485 23.06 -13.94 -40.31
CA PRO A 485 22.92 -13.77 -38.87
C PRO A 485 21.58 -14.33 -38.36
N PRO A 486 21.49 -14.88 -37.13
CA PRO A 486 20.22 -15.35 -36.60
C PRO A 486 19.27 -14.17 -36.39
N GLN A 487 18.17 -14.14 -37.16
CA GLN A 487 17.03 -13.27 -36.86
C GLN A 487 16.44 -13.65 -35.50
N PRO A 488 16.01 -12.69 -34.67
CA PRO A 488 15.17 -12.99 -33.54
C PRO A 488 13.81 -13.48 -34.05
N ALA A 489 13.54 -14.77 -33.86
CA ALA A 489 12.18 -15.28 -33.92
C ALA A 489 11.41 -14.67 -32.75
N HIS A 490 10.33 -13.94 -33.05
CA HIS A 490 9.01 -14.02 -32.40
C HIS A 490 8.26 -12.69 -32.58
N ASP A 491 7.28 -12.71 -33.49
CA ASP A 491 6.24 -11.69 -33.58
C ASP A 491 5.15 -12.05 -32.55
N PRO A 492 4.90 -11.19 -31.53
CA PRO A 492 3.89 -11.45 -30.51
C PRO A 492 2.44 -11.43 -31.04
N LEU A 493 2.20 -11.10 -32.32
CA LEU A 493 0.85 -11.15 -32.91
C LEU A 493 0.44 -12.53 -33.49
N TYR A 494 1.35 -13.50 -33.65
CA TYR A 494 1.01 -14.80 -34.25
C TYR A 494 1.63 -15.99 -33.49
N PRO A 495 0.84 -16.70 -32.65
CA PRO A 495 1.26 -17.97 -32.06
C PRO A 495 1.17 -19.13 -33.06
N PRO A 496 1.95 -20.22 -32.86
CA PRO A 496 1.99 -21.37 -33.77
C PRO A 496 0.68 -22.16 -33.74
N GLN A 497 0.18 -22.51 -34.93
CA GLN A 497 -1.02 -23.35 -35.08
C GLN A 497 -0.69 -24.83 -34.79
N LEU A 498 -1.49 -25.45 -33.92
CA LEU A 498 -1.41 -26.88 -33.61
C LEU A 498 -1.92 -27.72 -34.79
N ALA A 499 -1.26 -28.85 -35.06
CA ALA A 499 -1.72 -29.82 -36.05
C ALA A 499 -2.95 -30.62 -35.55
N PRO A 500 -3.82 -31.13 -36.44
CA PRO A 500 -5.03 -31.84 -36.04
C PRO A 500 -4.70 -33.12 -35.25
N GLY A 501 -5.25 -33.26 -34.04
CA GLY A 501 -5.13 -34.48 -33.21
C GLY A 501 -4.32 -34.34 -31.91
N GLN A 502 -3.82 -33.15 -31.57
CA GLN A 502 -3.30 -32.88 -30.22
C GLN A 502 -4.39 -32.26 -29.33
N GLU A 503 -4.68 -32.90 -28.20
CA GLU A 503 -5.48 -32.32 -27.12
C GLU A 503 -4.69 -31.20 -26.43
N ALA A 504 -5.37 -30.07 -26.17
CA ALA A 504 -4.79 -28.97 -25.42
C ALA A 504 -4.63 -29.39 -23.94
N PRO A 505 -3.45 -29.21 -23.31
CA PRO A 505 -3.30 -29.46 -21.89
C PRO A 505 -4.22 -28.53 -21.08
N PRO A 506 -4.64 -28.95 -19.87
CA PRO A 506 -5.42 -28.10 -18.97
C PRO A 506 -4.71 -26.75 -18.75
N TYR A 507 -5.53 -25.72 -18.57
CA TYR A 507 -5.18 -24.30 -18.67
C TYR A 507 -4.08 -23.90 -17.66
N ASP A 508 -2.81 -24.05 -18.02
CA ASP A 508 -1.70 -23.64 -17.16
C ASP A 508 -1.61 -22.11 -17.11
N ASP A 509 -1.71 -21.58 -15.89
CA ASP A 509 -1.16 -20.28 -15.51
C ASP A 509 0.30 -20.20 -15.97
N ALA A 510 0.81 -18.99 -16.27
CA ALA A 510 2.24 -18.86 -16.54
C ALA A 510 3.02 -19.49 -15.37
N PRO A 511 4.14 -20.21 -15.63
CA PRO A 511 4.82 -20.94 -14.58
C PRO A 511 5.12 -19.99 -13.41
N PRO A 512 4.65 -20.31 -12.20
CA PRO A 512 4.74 -19.40 -11.07
C PRO A 512 6.20 -19.07 -10.80
N SER A 513 6.46 -17.86 -10.32
CA SER A 513 7.78 -17.57 -9.78
C SER A 513 8.09 -18.54 -8.63
N TYR A 514 9.37 -18.81 -8.37
CA TYR A 514 9.77 -19.75 -7.32
C TYR A 514 9.13 -19.43 -5.96
N ASP A 515 9.05 -18.14 -5.61
CA ASP A 515 8.40 -17.66 -4.39
C ASP A 515 6.88 -17.91 -4.41
N GLU A 516 6.22 -17.82 -5.56
CA GLU A 516 4.79 -18.12 -5.73
C GLU A 516 4.50 -19.62 -5.63
N ALA A 517 5.35 -20.48 -6.20
CA ALA A 517 5.20 -21.93 -6.09
C ALA A 517 5.30 -22.41 -4.63
N ILE A 518 6.19 -21.79 -3.83
CA ILE A 518 6.27 -22.03 -2.39
C ILE A 518 4.99 -21.53 -1.71
N ALA A 519 4.58 -20.30 -2.01
CA ALA A 519 3.38 -19.66 -1.44
C ALA A 519 2.11 -20.49 -1.66
N GLU A 520 1.97 -21.14 -2.82
CA GLU A 520 0.83 -22.00 -3.15
C GLU A 520 0.64 -23.17 -2.20
N ASN A 521 1.69 -23.64 -1.55
CA ASN A 521 1.64 -24.76 -0.61
C ASN A 521 1.55 -24.33 0.86
N LEU A 522 1.74 -23.05 1.18
CA LEU A 522 1.76 -22.56 2.57
C LEU A 522 0.37 -22.16 3.10
N ALA A 523 0.09 -22.44 4.36
CA ALA A 523 -1.09 -21.92 5.03
C ALA A 523 -0.99 -20.39 5.24
N GLY A 524 -2.14 -19.71 5.28
CA GLY A 524 -2.19 -18.29 5.58
C GLY A 524 -1.78 -17.99 7.02
N PRO A 525 -1.25 -16.78 7.31
CA PRO A 525 -0.77 -16.41 8.65
C PRO A 525 -1.87 -16.45 9.73
N PHE A 526 -3.15 -16.47 9.32
CA PHE A 526 -4.32 -16.48 10.21
C PHE A 526 -5.18 -17.73 10.07
N ASP A 527 -4.58 -18.88 9.76
CA ASP A 527 -5.27 -20.19 9.65
C ASP A 527 -5.70 -20.75 11.03
N GLY A 528 -6.31 -19.90 11.88
CA GLY A 528 -6.83 -20.25 13.21
C GLY A 528 -5.83 -20.11 14.36
N MET A 529 -4.53 -19.93 14.10
CA MET A 529 -3.49 -19.84 15.15
C MET A 529 -3.21 -18.43 15.67
N GLN A 530 -3.54 -17.39 14.89
CA GLN A 530 -3.31 -15.99 15.24
C GLN A 530 -4.58 -15.16 15.02
N ALA A 531 -4.86 -14.24 15.94
CA ALA A 531 -5.97 -13.30 15.78
C ALA A 531 -5.61 -12.21 14.75
N ARG A 532 -6.56 -11.85 13.89
CA ARG A 532 -6.40 -10.76 12.93
C ARG A 532 -6.41 -9.41 13.66
N PRO A 533 -5.46 -8.49 13.40
CA PRO A 533 -5.51 -7.14 13.97
C PRO A 533 -6.67 -6.34 13.38
N ALA A 534 -7.27 -5.43 14.15
CA ALA A 534 -8.36 -4.60 13.63
C ALA A 534 -7.91 -3.79 12.41
N TYR A 535 -8.71 -3.78 11.34
CA TYR A 535 -8.41 -3.01 10.14
C TYR A 535 -9.69 -2.42 9.56
N SER A 536 -9.88 -1.12 9.77
CA SER A 536 -11.05 -0.41 9.27
C SER A 536 -11.10 -0.46 7.73
N GLY A 537 -9.93 -0.34 7.10
CA GLY A 537 -9.72 -0.57 5.66
C GLY A 537 -10.69 0.17 4.76
N VAL A 538 -11.05 1.41 5.13
CA VAL A 538 -12.22 2.17 4.68
C VAL A 538 -12.75 1.69 3.34
N THR A 539 -14.00 1.20 3.35
CA THR A 539 -15.01 1.37 2.29
C THR A 539 -16.39 1.06 2.84
N ASN A 540 -17.29 2.04 2.77
CA ASN A 540 -18.74 1.77 2.75
C ASN A 540 -19.20 1.19 1.40
N GLU A 541 -18.28 1.06 0.43
CA GLU A 541 -18.54 0.68 -0.96
C GLU A 541 -18.35 -0.83 -1.24
N ASN A 542 -17.82 -1.59 -0.28
CA ASN A 542 -17.78 -3.06 -0.32
C ASN A 542 -19.10 -3.71 0.13
N ALA A 543 -20.17 -2.91 0.32
CA ALA A 543 -21.51 -3.45 0.51
C ALA A 543 -21.92 -4.27 -0.72
N PRO A 544 -22.70 -5.36 -0.57
CA PRO A 544 -23.24 -6.08 -1.72
C PRO A 544 -23.93 -5.10 -2.67
N SER A 545 -23.68 -5.24 -3.97
CA SER A 545 -24.28 -4.41 -5.01
C SER A 545 -25.79 -4.33 -4.79
N GLN A 546 -26.31 -3.15 -4.45
CA GLN A 546 -27.75 -2.90 -4.57
C GLN A 546 -28.05 -2.92 -6.07
N LEU A 547 -28.69 -3.98 -6.54
CA LEU A 547 -29.31 -3.99 -7.86
C LEU A 547 -30.16 -2.71 -7.98
N PRO A 548 -30.16 -2.01 -9.14
CA PRO A 548 -31.23 -1.06 -9.38
C PRO A 548 -32.57 -1.80 -9.17
N PRO A 549 -33.55 -1.21 -8.47
CA PRO A 549 -34.87 -1.81 -8.36
C PRO A 549 -35.36 -2.06 -9.79
N GLU A 550 -35.50 -3.33 -10.18
CA GLU A 550 -36.10 -3.68 -11.45
C GLU A 550 -37.48 -3.04 -11.47
N LYS A 551 -37.76 -2.29 -12.55
CA LYS A 551 -39.13 -1.92 -12.87
C LYS A 551 -39.91 -3.21 -13.03
N SER A 552 -40.78 -3.46 -12.06
CA SER A 552 -41.87 -4.45 -12.06
C SER A 552 -42.67 -4.43 -13.35
#